data_AF-A0A2D6X6F6-F1
#
_entry.id   AF-A0A2D6X6F6-F1
#
_cell.length_a   1.000
_cell.length_b   1.000
_cell.length_c   1.000
_cell.angle_alpha   90.00
_cell.angle_beta   90.00
_cell.angle_gamma   90.00
#
_symmetry.space_group_name_H-M   'P 1'
#
loop_
_entity.id
_entity.type
_entity.pdbx_description
1 polymer ?
#
loop_
_entity_poly.entity_id
_entity_poly.type
_entity_poly.pdbx_seq_one_letter_code
_entity_poly.pdbx_strand_id
1 'polypeptide(L)'
;MIYIVTQPVIEKLMHSKGIKDVGDLTAEEKATVDRWQKILSEGGITVDKIRKFCENQIRTIEKQWRNLDNKPEKIERLVMVHTVYSMLLEVIGAPKHRRAELEEELNSLLEK
;
A
#
# COMPACT_ATOMS: atom_id res chain seq x y z
N MET A 1 -0.31 19.43 27.88
CA MET A 1 -0.51 19.99 26.54
C MET A 1 0.22 19.06 25.57
N ILE A 2 -0.51 18.15 24.90
CA ILE A 2 0.11 17.17 24.00
C ILE A 2 0.32 17.88 22.67
N TYR A 3 1.57 18.21 22.35
CA TYR A 3 1.93 18.69 21.01
C TYR A 3 1.76 17.53 20.03
N ILE A 4 0.71 17.58 19.22
CA ILE A 4 0.61 16.70 18.06
C ILE A 4 1.58 17.27 17.04
N VAL A 5 2.71 16.59 16.83
CA VAL A 5 3.67 16.98 15.79
C VAL A 5 3.00 16.72 14.44
N THR A 6 2.41 17.74 13.84
CA THR A 6 1.77 17.67 12.52
C THR A 6 2.82 17.41 11.45
N GLN A 7 2.50 16.57 10.45
CA GLN A 7 3.43 16.32 9.36
C GLN A 7 3.60 17.61 8.54
N PRO A 8 4.84 18.01 8.13
CA PRO A 8 5.08 19.30 7.48
C PRO A 8 4.26 19.52 6.19
N VAL A 9 3.87 18.44 5.53
CA VAL A 9 3.02 18.48 4.32
C VAL A 9 1.58 18.87 4.67
N ILE A 10 1.05 18.40 5.80
CA ILE A 10 -0.30 18.75 6.29
C ILE A 10 -0.33 20.21 6.74
N GLU A 11 0.71 20.69 7.44
CA GLU A 11 0.80 22.10 7.85
C GLU A 11 0.81 23.04 6.64
N LYS A 12 1.59 22.71 5.60
CA LYS A 12 1.59 23.45 4.34
C LYS A 12 0.23 23.45 3.66
N LEU A 13 -0.48 22.31 3.68
CA LEU A 13 -1.82 22.19 3.11
C LEU A 13 -2.84 23.06 3.87
N MET A 14 -2.84 23.00 5.20
CA MET A 14 -3.71 23.82 6.05
C MET A 14 -3.46 25.32 5.81
N HIS A 15 -2.19 25.74 5.80
CA HIS A 15 -1.82 27.12 5.49
C HIS A 15 -2.28 27.57 4.10
N SER A 16 -2.14 26.71 3.07
CA SER A 16 -2.62 27.02 1.71
C SER A 16 -4.15 27.17 1.61
N LYS A 17 -4.88 26.61 2.58
CA LYS A 17 -6.34 26.73 2.70
C LYS A 17 -6.77 27.84 3.67
N GLY A 18 -5.82 28.60 4.21
CA GLY A 18 -6.10 29.69 5.15
C GLY A 18 -6.40 29.23 6.58
N ILE A 19 -6.19 27.96 6.89
CA ILE A 19 -6.44 27.36 8.20
C ILE A 19 -5.17 27.55 9.05
N LYS A 20 -5.30 28.22 10.19
CA LYS A 20 -4.15 28.60 11.03
C LYS A 20 -3.88 27.59 12.15
N ASP A 21 -4.93 26.93 12.64
CA ASP A 21 -4.82 25.92 13.70
C ASP A 21 -5.73 24.72 13.39
N VAL A 22 -5.35 23.54 13.88
CA VAL A 22 -6.19 22.32 13.92
C VAL A 22 -7.48 22.57 14.71
N GLY A 23 -7.48 23.55 15.61
CA GLY A 23 -8.67 24.03 16.33
C GLY A 23 -9.73 24.72 15.46
N ASP A 24 -9.36 25.21 14.27
CA ASP A 24 -10.29 25.86 13.34
C ASP A 24 -11.04 24.83 12.46
N LEU A 25 -10.69 23.55 12.56
CA LEU A 25 -11.27 22.48 11.77
C LEU A 25 -12.62 22.04 12.36
N THR A 26 -13.58 21.77 11.48
CA THR A 26 -14.77 21.01 11.84
C THR A 26 -14.40 19.60 12.29
N ALA A 27 -15.31 18.92 12.99
CA ALA A 27 -15.08 17.54 13.45
C ALA A 27 -14.75 16.57 12.29
N GLU A 28 -15.37 16.76 11.12
CA GLU A 28 -15.12 15.96 9.91
C GLU A 28 -13.74 16.23 9.30
N GLU A 29 -13.35 17.50 9.23
CA GLU A 29 -12.03 17.88 8.73
C GLU A 29 -10.91 17.42 9.66
N LYS A 30 -11.14 17.49 10.98
CA LYS A 30 -10.21 16.97 11.97
C LYS A 30 -10.01 15.46 11.83
N ALA A 31 -11.09 14.70 11.63
CA ALA A 31 -11.00 13.26 11.38
C ALA A 31 -10.22 12.96 10.07
N THR A 32 -10.37 13.80 9.06
CA THR A 32 -9.63 13.68 7.79
C THR A 32 -8.15 13.98 7.97
N VAL A 33 -7.82 15.05 8.69
CA VAL A 33 -6.44 15.42 9.02
C VAL A 33 -5.78 14.34 9.87
N ASP A 34 -6.44 13.82 10.91
CA ASP A 34 -5.92 12.74 11.75
C ASP A 34 -5.65 11.47 10.94
N ARG A 35 -6.51 11.16 9.95
CA ARG A 35 -6.31 10.04 9.04
C ARG A 35 -5.07 10.24 8.16
N TRP A 36 -4.90 11.43 7.58
CA TRP A 36 -3.72 11.75 6.76
C TRP A 36 -2.45 11.78 7.59
N GLN A 37 -2.53 12.34 8.79
CA GLN A 37 -1.46 12.39 9.77
C GLN A 37 -0.99 10.97 10.09
N LYS A 38 -1.92 10.04 10.32
CA LYS A 38 -1.60 8.63 10.53
C LYS A 38 -0.89 8.02 9.31
N ILE A 39 -1.42 8.20 8.12
CA ILE A 39 -0.83 7.66 6.88
C ILE A 39 0.59 8.19 6.66
N LEU A 40 0.80 9.49 6.84
CA LEU A 40 2.09 10.13 6.62
C LEU A 40 3.09 9.87 7.76
N SER A 41 2.59 9.60 8.97
CA SER A 41 3.42 9.29 10.15
C SER A 41 3.80 7.82 10.26
N GLU A 42 3.25 6.93 9.42
CA GLU A 42 3.63 5.51 9.40
C GLU A 42 5.11 5.29 9.01
N GLY A 43 5.87 6.34 8.68
CA GLY A 43 7.30 6.28 8.38
C GLY A 43 7.58 5.86 6.94
N GLY A 44 8.86 5.65 6.61
CA GLY A 44 9.33 5.36 5.25
C GLY A 44 8.60 4.18 4.57
N ILE A 45 8.56 4.23 3.24
CA ILE A 45 8.04 3.14 2.40
C ILE A 45 9.03 1.97 2.49
N THR A 46 8.58 0.84 3.04
CA THR A 46 9.38 -0.39 3.12
C THR A 46 8.90 -1.42 2.10
N VAL A 47 9.77 -2.36 1.73
CA VAL A 47 9.42 -3.48 0.83
C VAL A 47 8.23 -4.29 1.36
N ASP A 48 8.14 -4.49 2.68
CA ASP A 48 7.01 -5.20 3.29
C ASP A 48 5.68 -4.42 3.21
N LYS A 49 5.72 -3.08 3.30
CA LYS A 49 4.54 -2.25 3.08
C LYS A 49 4.08 -2.30 1.63
N ILE A 50 5.01 -2.28 0.68
CA ILE A 50 4.71 -2.43 -0.75
C ILE A 50 4.10 -3.81 -1.02
N ARG A 51 4.66 -4.87 -0.43
CA ARG A 51 4.11 -6.23 -0.51
C ARG A 51 2.66 -6.28 -0.03
N LYS A 52 2.40 -5.83 1.21
CA LYS A 52 1.05 -5.80 1.79
C LYS A 52 0.09 -4.95 0.97
N PHE A 53 0.56 -3.84 0.42
CA PHE A 53 -0.24 -3.01 -0.47
C PHE A 53 -0.63 -3.78 -1.74
N CYS A 54 0.31 -4.40 -2.44
CA CYS A 54 0.03 -5.17 -3.65
C CYS A 54 -0.94 -6.33 -3.37
N GLU A 55 -0.75 -7.08 -2.28
CA GLU A 55 -1.67 -8.15 -1.84
C GLU A 55 -3.10 -7.62 -1.58
N ASN A 56 -3.22 -6.44 -0.97
CA ASN A 56 -4.52 -5.81 -0.74
C ASN A 56 -5.18 -5.32 -2.02
N GLN A 57 -4.39 -4.79 -2.97
CA GLN A 57 -4.90 -4.36 -4.27
C GLN A 57 -5.39 -5.55 -5.09
N ILE A 58 -4.63 -6.64 -5.14
CA ILE A 58 -5.04 -7.89 -5.81
C ILE A 58 -6.37 -8.39 -5.25
N ARG A 59 -6.48 -8.54 -3.92
CA ARG A 59 -7.75 -8.96 -3.29
C ARG A 59 -8.92 -8.03 -3.61
N THR A 60 -8.66 -6.72 -3.73
CA THR A 60 -9.69 -5.75 -4.10
C THR A 60 -10.11 -5.91 -5.55
N ILE A 61 -9.16 -6.12 -6.46
CA ILE A 61 -9.41 -6.36 -7.88
C ILE A 61 -10.19 -7.67 -8.08
N GLU A 62 -9.80 -8.74 -7.40
CA GLU A 62 -10.51 -10.03 -7.45
C GLU A 62 -11.96 -9.93 -6.96
N LYS A 63 -12.21 -9.14 -5.91
CA LYS A 63 -13.58 -8.84 -5.48
C LYS A 63 -14.34 -8.07 -6.54
N GLN A 64 -13.70 -7.10 -7.20
CA GLN A 64 -14.34 -6.34 -8.27
C GLN A 64 -14.65 -7.22 -9.48
N TRP A 65 -13.79 -8.18 -9.84
CA TRP A 65 -14.03 -9.11 -10.94
C TRP A 65 -15.26 -9.99 -10.76
N ARG A 66 -15.57 -10.39 -9.52
CA ARG A 66 -16.75 -11.20 -9.21
C ARG A 66 -18.07 -10.47 -9.45
N ASN A 67 -18.05 -9.17 -9.75
CA ASN A 67 -19.23 -8.42 -10.13
C ASN A 67 -19.64 -8.77 -11.58
N LEU A 68 -20.81 -9.39 -11.72
CA LEU A 68 -21.38 -9.87 -12.99
C LEU A 68 -21.79 -8.72 -13.94
N ASP A 69 -21.97 -7.50 -13.43
CA ASP A 69 -22.37 -6.33 -14.22
C ASP A 69 -21.17 -5.49 -14.71
N ASN A 70 -19.95 -6.04 -14.65
CA ASN A 70 -18.78 -5.32 -15.14
C ASN A 70 -18.79 -5.22 -16.66
N LYS A 71 -18.59 -3.99 -17.16
CA LYS A 71 -18.34 -3.76 -18.58
C LYS A 71 -16.99 -4.34 -19.01
N PRO A 72 -16.84 -4.82 -20.26
CA PRO A 72 -15.60 -5.40 -20.78
C PRO A 72 -14.37 -4.52 -20.57
N GLU A 73 -14.48 -3.20 -20.79
CA GLU A 73 -13.36 -2.26 -20.68
C GLU A 73 -12.86 -2.15 -19.23
N LYS A 74 -13.78 -2.30 -18.26
CA LYS A 74 -13.43 -2.34 -16.84
C LYS A 74 -12.71 -3.64 -16.51
N ILE A 75 -13.15 -4.77 -17.06
CA ILE A 75 -12.51 -6.07 -16.85
C ILE A 75 -11.08 -6.05 -17.41
N GLU A 76 -10.88 -5.57 -18.63
CA GLU A 76 -9.54 -5.44 -19.25
C GLU A 76 -8.60 -4.59 -18.38
N ARG A 77 -9.09 -3.44 -17.90
CA ARG A 77 -8.31 -2.59 -16.98
C ARG A 77 -7.96 -3.34 -15.69
N LEU A 78 -8.90 -4.07 -15.11
CA LEU A 78 -8.65 -4.86 -13.90
C LEU A 78 -7.61 -5.96 -14.14
N VAL A 79 -7.63 -6.63 -15.30
CA VAL A 79 -6.59 -7.60 -15.72
C VAL A 79 -5.22 -6.94 -15.77
N MET A 80 -5.08 -5.83 -16.48
CA MET A 80 -3.78 -5.15 -16.57
C MET A 80 -3.23 -4.77 -15.19
N VAL A 81 -4.08 -4.18 -14.34
CA VAL A 81 -3.66 -3.74 -13.01
C VAL A 81 -3.32 -4.94 -12.11
N HIS A 82 -4.10 -6.03 -12.19
CA HIS A 82 -3.80 -7.27 -11.47
C HIS A 82 -2.44 -7.86 -11.87
N THR A 83 -2.16 -7.91 -13.18
CA THR A 83 -0.89 -8.42 -13.71
C THR A 83 0.29 -7.62 -13.17
N VAL A 84 0.20 -6.28 -13.17
CA VAL A 84 1.27 -5.42 -12.64
C VAL A 84 1.53 -5.70 -11.16
N TYR A 85 0.49 -5.79 -10.32
CA TYR A 85 0.68 -6.08 -8.89
C TYR A 85 1.22 -7.48 -8.64
N SER A 86 0.81 -8.46 -9.45
CA SER A 86 1.30 -9.83 -9.36
C SER A 86 2.79 -9.91 -9.70
N MET A 87 3.21 -9.25 -10.78
CA MET A 87 4.62 -9.14 -11.16
C MET A 87 5.46 -8.46 -10.07
N LEU A 88 4.95 -7.40 -9.45
CA LEU A 88 5.66 -6.73 -8.36
C LEU A 88 5.85 -7.66 -7.15
N LEU A 89 4.83 -8.46 -6.79
CA LEU A 89 4.95 -9.45 -5.73
C LEU A 89 5.96 -10.54 -6.06
N GLU A 90 5.98 -11.00 -7.31
CA GLU A 90 6.95 -11.99 -7.79
C GLU A 90 8.38 -11.45 -7.68
N VAL A 91 8.64 -10.23 -8.15
CA VAL A 91 9.96 -9.59 -8.05
C VAL A 91 10.38 -9.41 -6.59
N ILE A 92 9.45 -9.00 -5.72
CA ILE A 92 9.70 -8.86 -4.27
C ILE A 92 9.95 -10.23 -3.61
N GLY A 93 9.35 -11.31 -4.13
CA GLY A 93 9.48 -12.68 -3.64
C GLY A 93 10.70 -13.43 -4.18
N ALA A 94 11.18 -13.07 -5.37
CA ALA A 94 12.22 -13.81 -6.11
C ALA A 94 13.50 -14.11 -5.30
N PRO A 95 14.05 -13.18 -4.50
CA PRO A 95 15.24 -13.49 -3.70
C PRO A 95 15.03 -14.58 -2.64
N LYS A 96 13.81 -14.67 -2.08
CA LYS A 96 13.48 -15.72 -1.09
C LYS A 96 13.28 -17.07 -1.77
N HIS A 97 12.63 -17.07 -2.92
CA HIS A 97 12.39 -18.29 -3.69
C HIS A 97 13.71 -18.91 -4.16
N ARG A 98 14.61 -18.11 -4.73
CA ARG A 98 15.95 -18.56 -5.15
C ARG A 98 16.79 -19.11 -3.99
N ARG A 99 16.63 -18.56 -2.78
CA ARG A 99 17.32 -19.11 -1.59
C ARG A 99 16.79 -20.48 -1.21
N ALA A 100 15.46 -20.67 -1.22
CA ALA A 100 14.85 -21.95 -0.93
C ALA A 100 15.24 -23.03 -1.97
N GLU A 101 15.25 -22.68 -3.26
CA GLU A 101 15.71 -23.57 -4.34
C GLU A 101 17.17 -23.99 -4.15
N LEU A 102 18.05 -23.03 -3.82
CA LEU A 102 19.47 -23.30 -3.57
C LEU A 102 19.67 -24.18 -2.32
N GLU A 103 18.90 -23.95 -1.25
CA GLU A 103 18.93 -24.78 -0.04
C GLU A 103 18.50 -26.22 -0.35
N GLU A 104 17.45 -26.41 -1.15
CA GLU A 104 17.00 -27.73 -1.60
C GLU A 104 18.07 -28.45 -2.44
N GLU A 105 18.68 -27.73 -3.39
CA GLU A 105 19.76 -28.28 -4.22
C GLU A 105 20.98 -28.69 -3.39
N LEU A 106 21.42 -27.84 -2.45
CA LEU A 106 22.54 -28.14 -1.56
C LEU A 106 22.24 -29.33 -0.64
N ASN A 107 21.03 -29.43 -0.09
CA ASN A 107 20.65 -30.59 0.72
C ASN A 107 20.63 -31.88 -0.10
N SER A 108 20.16 -31.84 -1.34
CA SER A 108 20.17 -32.99 -2.25
C SER A 108 21.58 -33.49 -2.61
N LEU A 109 22.58 -32.60 -2.56
CA LEU A 109 23.98 -32.94 -2.77
C LEU A 109 24.66 -33.52 -1.53
N LEU A 110 24.18 -33.17 -0.33
CA LEU A 110 24.68 -33.70 0.94
C LEU A 110 24.09 -35.07 1.29
N GLU A 111 22.92 -35.40 0.76
CA GLU A 111 22.28 -36.72 0.90
C GLU A 111 22.84 -37.79 -0.06
N LYS A 112 23.82 -37.44 -0.91
CA LYS A 112 24.59 -38.36 -1.77
C LYS A 112 25.95 -38.69 -1.18
#